data_AF-A0A7C7WMY0-F1
#
_entry.id   AF-A0A7C7WMY0-F1
#
_cell.length_a   1.000
_cell.length_b   1.000
_cell.length_c   1.000
_cell.angle_alpha   90.00
_cell.angle_beta   90.00
_cell.angle_gamma   90.00
#
_symmetry.space_group_name_H-M   'P 1'
#
loop_
_entity.id
_entity.type
_entity.pdbx_description
1 polymer ?
#
loop_
_entity_poly.entity_id
_entity_poly.type
_entity_poly.pdbx_seq_one_letter_code
_entity_poly.pdbx_strand_id
1 'polypeptide(L)'
;MFITKMALPRRTFLRGMGASLALPLLEAMVPAATALAQTAATPATRLGFVYIPNGVIQESWVPTTTGAGFQFSPTLSPLASYRDQLLVLSGLAHRQADSFGDGNGDHPRATAVWLSGVHAWERRGRIGPTAIKLGTTADQIAAQALGQLTPLPSLELVLEKPTAISCDSGDCFYSNTISWRDPTTPLEMEPHPRVVFERLFGDGGSAADRQAQVRQTGSILDSVTQEALSLER
;
A
#
# COMPACT_ATOMS: atom_id res chain seq x y z
N MET A 1 40.67 -17.72 -4.17
CA MET A 1 39.21 -17.76 -4.42
C MET A 1 38.96 -18.69 -5.59
N PHE A 2 38.31 -19.83 -5.36
CA PHE A 2 38.00 -20.80 -6.42
C PHE A 2 36.59 -20.50 -6.94
N ILE A 3 36.48 -20.18 -8.23
CA ILE A 3 35.19 -20.02 -8.91
C ILE A 3 34.90 -21.34 -9.62
N THR A 4 33.95 -22.12 -9.10
CA THR A 4 33.48 -23.32 -9.78
C THR A 4 32.49 -22.91 -10.88
N LYS A 5 32.86 -23.11 -12.15
CA LYS A 5 31.98 -22.94 -13.32
C LYS A 5 30.94 -24.05 -13.40
N MET A 6 30.16 -24.26 -12.33
CA MET A 6 29.08 -25.24 -12.34
C MET A 6 27.90 -24.65 -13.13
N ALA A 7 27.57 -25.30 -14.24
CA ALA A 7 26.37 -25.02 -15.03
C ALA A 7 25.45 -26.23 -15.01
N LEU A 8 24.15 -26.00 -14.85
CA LEU A 8 23.14 -27.06 -14.92
C LEU A 8 23.14 -27.69 -16.32
N PRO A 9 23.16 -29.03 -16.44
CA PRO A 9 23.07 -29.69 -17.73
C PRO A 9 21.77 -29.29 -18.45
N ARG A 10 21.87 -28.95 -19.75
CA ARG A 10 20.73 -28.55 -20.60
C ARG A 10 19.53 -29.50 -20.49
N ARG A 11 19.77 -30.80 -20.34
CA ARG A 11 18.73 -31.82 -20.18
C ARG A 11 18.00 -31.74 -18.83
N THR A 12 18.71 -31.40 -17.76
CA THR A 12 18.13 -31.17 -16.43
C THR A 12 17.30 -29.89 -16.44
N PHE A 13 17.81 -28.84 -17.07
CA PHE A 13 17.07 -27.59 -17.27
C PHE A 13 15.77 -27.82 -18.06
N LEU A 14 15.85 -28.47 -19.23
CA LEU A 14 14.69 -28.77 -20.07
C LEU A 14 13.67 -29.71 -19.41
N ARG A 15 14.12 -30.63 -18.53
CA ARG A 15 13.21 -31.48 -17.72
C ARG A 15 12.50 -30.70 -16.63
N GLY A 16 13.13 -29.66 -16.08
CA GLY A 16 12.53 -28.74 -15.12
C GLY A 16 11.69 -27.63 -15.74
N MET A 17 11.79 -27.40 -17.06
CA MET A 17 11.11 -26.29 -17.73
C MET A 17 9.58 -26.31 -17.60
N GLY A 18 8.98 -27.49 -17.53
CA GLY A 18 7.53 -27.64 -17.29
C GLY A 18 7.10 -27.13 -15.92
N ALA A 19 7.94 -27.29 -14.89
CA ALA A 19 7.71 -26.76 -13.55
C ALA A 19 8.15 -25.29 -13.41
N SER A 20 9.16 -24.85 -14.18
CA SER A 20 9.66 -23.47 -14.12
C SER A 20 8.77 -22.46 -14.84
N LEU A 21 7.89 -22.87 -15.74
CA LEU A 21 6.86 -21.96 -16.30
C LEU A 21 5.84 -21.52 -15.23
N ALA A 22 5.74 -22.26 -14.12
CA ALA A 22 4.90 -21.91 -12.98
C ALA A 22 5.65 -21.11 -11.89
N LEU A 23 6.99 -21.07 -11.92
CA LEU A 23 7.80 -20.49 -10.85
C LEU A 23 8.49 -19.20 -11.30
N PRO A 24 8.29 -18.06 -10.61
CA PRO A 24 9.06 -16.86 -10.87
C PRO A 24 10.56 -17.11 -10.64
N LEU A 25 11.41 -16.45 -11.42
CA LEU A 25 12.87 -16.54 -11.27
C LEU A 25 13.27 -16.06 -9.87
N LEU A 26 13.78 -16.95 -9.03
CA LEU A 26 14.21 -16.63 -7.67
C LEU A 26 15.62 -16.01 -7.66
N GLU A 27 15.90 -15.15 -6.69
CA GLU A 27 17.24 -14.54 -6.52
C GLU A 27 18.36 -15.59 -6.42
N ALA A 28 18.08 -16.74 -5.81
CA ALA A 28 19.00 -17.86 -5.69
C ALA A 28 19.36 -18.53 -7.04
N MET A 29 18.60 -18.24 -8.10
CA MET A 29 18.83 -18.75 -9.46
C MET A 29 19.70 -17.80 -10.30
N VAL A 30 20.06 -16.63 -9.76
CA VAL A 30 20.95 -15.66 -10.41
C VAL A 30 22.41 -15.97 -10.02
N PRO A 31 23.33 -16.09 -10.99
CA PRO A 31 24.74 -16.34 -10.69
C PRO A 31 25.34 -15.29 -9.75
N ALA A 32 26.15 -15.73 -8.79
CA ALA A 32 26.83 -14.86 -7.84
C ALA A 32 27.60 -13.72 -8.54
N ALA A 33 27.52 -12.51 -7.99
CA ALA A 33 28.08 -11.26 -8.53
C ALA A 33 27.40 -10.70 -9.80
N THR A 34 26.24 -11.22 -10.20
CA THR A 34 25.37 -10.53 -11.17
C THR A 34 24.59 -9.44 -10.46
N ALA A 35 24.57 -8.22 -11.01
CA ALA A 35 23.72 -7.15 -10.48
C ALA A 35 22.24 -7.51 -10.68
N LEU A 36 21.50 -7.78 -9.59
CA LEU A 36 20.10 -8.21 -9.64
C LEU A 36 19.21 -7.25 -10.44
N ALA A 37 19.51 -5.94 -10.38
CA ALA A 37 18.85 -4.88 -11.16
C ALA A 37 18.95 -5.03 -12.69
N GLN A 38 19.84 -5.89 -13.19
CA GLN A 38 19.97 -6.21 -14.63
C GLN A 38 19.40 -7.59 -14.98
N THR A 39 18.61 -8.18 -14.07
CA THR A 39 18.02 -9.51 -14.25
C THR A 39 16.50 -9.46 -14.14
N ALA A 40 15.84 -10.47 -14.69
CA ALA A 40 14.41 -10.69 -14.50
C ALA A 40 14.02 -10.99 -13.02
N ALA A 41 15.00 -11.12 -12.12
CA ALA A 41 14.80 -11.27 -10.69
C ALA A 41 14.88 -9.93 -9.92
N THR A 42 14.83 -8.78 -10.61
CA THR A 42 14.78 -7.48 -9.95
C THR A 42 13.55 -7.41 -9.03
N PRO A 43 13.71 -7.21 -7.71
CA PRO A 43 12.59 -7.14 -6.80
C PRO A 43 11.64 -5.99 -7.18
N ALA A 44 10.33 -6.26 -7.16
CA ALA A 44 9.35 -5.21 -7.39
C ALA A 44 9.44 -4.15 -6.29
N THR A 45 9.72 -2.90 -6.67
CA THR A 45 9.69 -1.78 -5.73
C THR A 45 8.24 -1.57 -5.25
N ARG A 46 8.05 -1.53 -3.93
CA ARG A 46 6.77 -1.24 -3.29
C ARG A 46 6.88 0.06 -2.50
N LEU A 47 5.84 0.86 -2.57
CA LEU A 47 5.72 2.12 -1.83
C LEU A 47 4.42 2.09 -1.03
N GLY A 48 4.49 2.51 0.23
CA GLY A 48 3.34 2.57 1.13
C GLY A 48 3.27 3.93 1.82
N PHE A 49 2.05 4.44 1.94
CA PHE A 49 1.72 5.64 2.70
C PHE A 49 0.75 5.24 3.80
N VAL A 50 1.10 5.53 5.06
CA VAL A 50 0.25 5.25 6.22
C VAL A 50 -0.13 6.58 6.85
N TYR A 51 -1.41 6.93 6.74
CA TYR A 51 -1.95 8.12 7.39
C TYR A 51 -2.37 7.79 8.81
N ILE A 52 -1.98 8.65 9.75
CA ILE A 52 -2.45 8.58 11.13
C ILE A 52 -3.13 9.91 11.40
N PRO A 53 -4.47 9.92 11.52
CA PRO A 53 -5.21 11.16 11.69
C PRO A 53 -4.99 11.74 13.10
N ASN A 54 -5.71 12.82 13.39
CA ASN A 54 -5.70 13.45 14.72
C ASN A 54 -6.03 12.45 15.84
N GLY A 55 -5.54 12.74 17.05
CA GLY A 55 -5.76 11.89 18.24
C GLY A 55 -4.53 11.13 18.73
N VAL A 56 -3.35 11.40 18.17
CA VAL A 56 -2.07 10.91 18.71
C VAL A 56 -1.50 11.85 19.77
N ILE A 57 -0.82 11.27 20.77
CA ILE A 57 0.01 12.03 21.71
C ILE A 57 1.33 12.33 21.00
N GLN A 58 1.44 13.52 20.39
CA GLN A 58 2.58 13.90 19.55
C GLN A 58 3.92 13.82 20.30
N GLU A 59 3.93 14.15 21.59
CA GLU A 59 5.10 14.08 22.47
C GLU A 59 5.57 12.64 22.69
N SER A 60 4.67 11.66 22.54
CA SER A 60 5.00 10.23 22.57
C SER A 60 5.41 9.68 21.21
N TRP A 61 5.25 10.45 20.12
CA TRP A 61 5.60 10.04 18.76
C TRP A 61 7.01 10.50 18.36
N VAL A 62 7.34 11.76 18.63
CA VAL A 62 8.58 12.38 18.14
C VAL A 62 9.71 12.21 19.17
N PRO A 63 10.87 11.63 18.79
CA PRO A 63 12.05 11.58 19.65
C PRO A 63 12.48 12.99 20.09
N THR A 64 12.94 13.12 21.33
CA THR A 64 13.34 14.42 21.92
C THR A 64 14.71 14.91 21.44
N THR A 65 15.52 14.03 20.84
CA THR A 65 16.87 14.33 20.36
C THR A 65 16.99 14.05 18.86
N THR A 66 17.77 14.86 18.15
CA THR A 66 18.10 14.66 16.74
C THR A 66 19.32 13.76 16.54
N GLY A 67 19.47 13.20 15.34
CA GLY A 67 20.63 12.40 14.94
C GLY A 67 20.38 10.89 15.06
N ALA A 68 21.22 10.07 14.41
CA ALA A 68 21.01 8.63 14.27
C ALA A 68 20.87 7.85 15.60
N GLY A 69 21.44 8.39 16.68
CA GLY A 69 21.41 7.81 18.03
C GLY A 69 20.19 8.20 18.87
N PHE A 70 19.12 8.74 18.28
CA PHE A 70 17.93 9.13 19.04
C PHE A 70 17.34 7.93 19.81
N GLN A 71 16.81 8.21 21.00
CA GLN A 71 16.07 7.22 21.78
C GLN A 71 14.66 7.06 21.20
N PHE A 72 14.23 5.81 20.98
CA PHE A 72 12.89 5.54 20.52
C PHE A 72 11.87 5.96 21.58
N SER A 73 10.83 6.66 21.17
CA SER A 73 9.68 6.93 22.02
C SER A 73 8.87 5.64 22.25
N PRO A 74 7.98 5.57 23.26
CA PRO A 74 7.15 4.40 23.48
C PRO A 74 6.39 3.97 22.22
N THR A 75 5.85 4.93 21.46
CA THR A 75 5.09 4.66 20.24
C THR A 75 5.95 4.14 19.09
N LEU A 76 7.20 4.60 18.96
CA LEU A 76 8.11 4.13 17.93
C LEU A 76 8.97 2.92 18.36
N SER A 77 8.90 2.51 19.64
CA SER A 77 9.69 1.39 20.17
C SER A 77 9.55 0.07 19.38
N PRO A 78 8.39 -0.29 18.78
CA PRO A 78 8.29 -1.49 17.96
C PRO A 78 9.14 -1.44 16.68
N LEU A 79 9.57 -0.25 16.24
CA LEU A 79 10.40 -0.07 15.05
C LEU A 79 11.91 -0.11 15.36
N ALA A 80 12.30 -0.38 16.60
CA ALA A 80 13.70 -0.31 17.02
C ALA A 80 14.66 -1.19 16.21
N SER A 81 14.20 -2.36 15.76
CA SER A 81 14.97 -3.28 14.91
C SER A 81 15.27 -2.73 13.51
N TYR A 82 14.58 -1.66 13.10
CA TYR A 82 14.71 -1.03 11.78
C TYR A 82 15.41 0.33 11.85
N ARG A 83 16.14 0.64 12.93
CA ARG A 83 16.82 1.93 13.14
C ARG A 83 17.58 2.42 11.90
N ASP A 84 18.38 1.55 11.30
CA ASP A 84 19.24 1.91 10.15
C ASP A 84 18.44 2.13 8.84
N GLN A 85 17.13 1.89 8.87
CA GLN A 85 16.19 2.06 7.76
C GLN A 85 15.08 3.06 8.10
N LEU A 86 15.18 3.75 9.26
CA LEU A 86 14.14 4.64 9.74
C LEU A 86 14.63 6.09 9.78
N LEU A 87 13.83 6.98 9.20
CA LEU A 87 13.94 8.41 9.39
C LEU A 87 12.71 8.92 10.13
N VAL A 88 12.93 9.66 11.21
CA VAL A 88 11.87 10.39 11.91
C VAL A 88 12.08 11.87 11.66
N LEU A 89 11.22 12.46 10.84
CA LEU A 89 11.27 13.87 10.48
C LEU A 89 10.25 14.64 11.33
N SER A 90 10.68 15.76 11.91
CA SER A 90 9.85 16.65 12.72
C SER A 90 10.01 18.11 12.27
N GLY A 91 9.11 18.98 12.73
CA GLY A 91 9.12 20.40 12.35
C GLY A 91 8.62 20.67 10.91
N LEU A 92 7.98 19.70 10.27
CA LEU A 92 7.34 19.86 8.97
C LEU A 92 5.89 20.33 9.14
N ALA A 93 5.43 21.19 8.23
CA ALA A 93 4.05 21.66 8.19
C ALA A 93 3.59 21.81 6.74
N HIS A 94 2.41 21.28 6.43
CA HIS A 94 1.72 21.61 5.18
C HIS A 94 0.89 22.87 5.38
N ARG A 95 1.43 24.04 5.01
CA ARG A 95 0.73 25.34 5.09
C ARG A 95 -0.56 25.40 4.27
N GLN A 96 -0.72 24.51 3.30
CA GLN A 96 -1.97 24.34 2.57
C GLN A 96 -3.11 23.82 3.44
N ALA A 97 -2.86 23.29 4.64
CA ALA A 97 -3.91 22.94 5.60
C ALA A 97 -4.40 24.13 6.42
N ASP A 98 -3.72 25.27 6.37
CA ASP A 98 -4.13 26.50 7.08
C ASP A 98 -5.49 26.96 6.54
N SER A 99 -6.28 27.65 7.37
CA SER A 99 -7.68 27.98 7.08
C SER A 99 -7.90 28.82 5.82
N PHE A 100 -6.96 29.69 5.45
CA PHE A 100 -7.12 30.68 4.36
C PHE A 100 -8.42 31.51 4.39
N GLY A 101 -9.08 31.60 5.55
CA GLY A 101 -10.34 32.32 5.73
C GLY A 101 -11.59 31.42 5.68
N ASP A 102 -11.44 30.12 5.46
CA ASP A 102 -12.54 29.14 5.36
C ASP A 102 -13.08 28.70 6.74
N GLY A 103 -12.56 29.30 7.81
CA GLY A 103 -12.92 28.99 9.20
C GLY A 103 -12.37 27.65 9.66
N ASN A 104 -13.06 27.04 10.64
CA ASN A 104 -12.70 25.73 11.18
C ASN A 104 -12.85 24.62 10.12
N GLY A 105 -12.21 23.48 10.35
CA GLY A 105 -12.19 22.34 9.43
C GLY A 105 -10.77 21.80 9.22
N ASP A 106 -10.01 21.73 10.30
CA ASP A 106 -8.59 21.34 10.23
C ASP A 106 -8.47 19.84 9.93
N HIS A 107 -9.42 19.02 10.36
CA HIS A 107 -9.45 17.59 10.08
C HIS A 107 -9.60 17.27 8.57
N PRO A 108 -10.64 17.79 7.86
CA PRO A 108 -10.77 17.55 6.42
C PRO A 108 -9.62 18.18 5.64
N ARG A 109 -9.13 19.36 6.03
CA ARG A 109 -7.98 19.98 5.37
C ARG A 109 -6.72 19.14 5.51
N ALA A 110 -6.34 18.73 6.73
CA ALA A 110 -5.15 17.92 6.96
C ALA A 110 -5.15 16.63 6.12
N THR A 111 -6.31 15.97 6.06
CA THR A 111 -6.48 14.74 5.26
C THR A 111 -6.32 15.02 3.77
N ALA A 112 -6.92 16.10 3.28
CA ALA A 112 -6.83 16.50 1.88
C ALA A 112 -5.40 16.82 1.45
N VAL A 113 -4.66 17.59 2.26
CA VAL A 113 -3.36 18.13 1.81
C VAL A 113 -2.24 17.11 1.88
N TRP A 114 -2.37 16.07 2.71
CA TRP A 114 -1.25 15.23 3.10
C TRP A 114 -0.48 14.62 1.92
N LEU A 115 -1.20 14.02 0.95
CA LEU A 115 -0.59 13.48 -0.27
C LEU A 115 -0.81 14.34 -1.51
N SER A 116 -1.76 15.28 -1.47
CA SER A 116 -2.04 16.15 -2.64
C SER A 116 -1.16 17.39 -2.68
N GLY A 117 -0.74 17.90 -1.50
CA GLY A 117 -0.10 19.20 -1.39
C GLY A 117 -1.00 20.38 -1.79
N VAL A 118 -2.31 20.18 -1.92
CA VAL A 118 -3.28 21.19 -2.39
C VAL A 118 -4.24 21.55 -1.26
N HIS A 119 -4.62 22.82 -1.18
CA HIS A 119 -5.62 23.27 -0.22
C HIS A 119 -7.01 22.83 -0.70
N ALA A 120 -7.79 22.20 0.18
CA ALA A 120 -9.09 21.66 -0.16
C ALA A 120 -10.04 22.75 -0.66
N TRP A 121 -10.78 22.48 -1.73
CA TRP A 121 -11.75 23.44 -2.24
C TRP A 121 -12.99 23.53 -1.34
N GLU A 122 -13.26 24.70 -0.78
CA GLU A 122 -14.43 24.95 0.08
C GLU A 122 -15.74 25.01 -0.73
N ARG A 123 -16.61 24.01 -0.51
CA ARG A 123 -17.91 23.90 -1.17
C ARG A 123 -19.05 24.53 -0.38
N ARG A 124 -18.91 24.79 0.93
CA ARG A 124 -20.01 25.32 1.75
C ARG A 124 -20.46 26.70 1.28
N GLY A 125 -21.77 26.96 1.38
CA GLY A 125 -22.38 28.24 1.02
C GLY A 125 -22.50 28.51 -0.48
N ARG A 126 -22.08 27.58 -1.35
CA ARG A 126 -22.22 27.72 -2.81
C ARG A 126 -23.51 27.05 -3.30
N ILE A 127 -24.32 27.77 -4.07
CA ILE A 127 -25.56 27.26 -4.69
C ILE A 127 -25.20 26.66 -6.06
N GLY A 128 -25.55 25.38 -6.29
CA GLY A 128 -25.30 24.66 -7.55
C GLY A 128 -24.62 23.30 -7.32
N PRO A 129 -24.30 22.54 -8.39
CA PRO A 129 -23.54 21.30 -8.26
C PRO A 129 -22.20 21.60 -7.56
N THR A 130 -21.97 20.93 -6.44
CA THR A 130 -20.79 21.14 -5.60
C THR A 130 -19.59 20.49 -6.27
N ALA A 131 -18.93 21.23 -7.16
CA ALA A 131 -17.69 20.80 -7.79
C ALA A 131 -16.69 20.36 -6.72
N ILE A 132 -16.08 19.20 -6.96
CA ILE A 132 -15.12 18.57 -6.06
C ILE A 132 -13.75 18.76 -6.69
N LYS A 133 -12.83 19.41 -5.97
CA LYS A 133 -11.52 19.77 -6.51
C LYS A 133 -10.44 19.61 -5.47
N LEU A 134 -9.37 18.92 -5.84
CA LEU A 134 -8.14 18.79 -5.05
C LEU A 134 -6.94 18.73 -6.00
N GLY A 135 -6.15 17.66 -5.97
CA GLY A 135 -5.03 17.39 -6.85
C GLY A 135 -4.73 15.90 -6.89
N THR A 136 -4.04 15.45 -7.92
CA THR A 136 -3.49 14.08 -7.96
C THR A 136 -2.55 13.88 -6.77
N THR A 137 -2.74 12.80 -6.03
CA THR A 137 -1.95 12.51 -4.84
C THR A 137 -0.65 11.77 -5.17
N ALA A 138 0.36 11.93 -4.31
CA ALA A 138 1.69 11.35 -4.50
C ALA A 138 1.68 9.82 -4.67
N ASP A 139 0.78 9.11 -3.97
CA ASP A 139 0.57 7.67 -4.14
C ASP A 139 0.06 7.32 -5.54
N GLN A 140 -0.80 8.14 -6.13
CA GLN A 140 -1.33 7.91 -7.47
C GLN A 140 -0.33 8.29 -8.58
N ILE A 141 0.50 9.31 -8.35
CA ILE A 141 1.67 9.58 -9.20
C ILE A 141 2.62 8.37 -9.18
N ALA A 142 2.89 7.81 -7.99
CA ALA A 142 3.73 6.62 -7.87
C ALA A 142 3.08 5.38 -8.49
N ALA A 143 1.77 5.19 -8.35
CA ALA A 143 1.04 4.06 -8.94
C ALA A 143 1.14 4.05 -10.47
N GLN A 144 1.14 5.22 -11.12
CA GLN A 144 1.35 5.32 -12.57
C GLN A 144 2.74 4.78 -12.99
N ALA A 145 3.76 4.97 -12.17
CA ALA A 145 5.13 4.51 -12.45
C ALA A 145 5.43 3.07 -11.99
N LEU A 146 4.92 2.67 -10.82
CA LEU A 146 5.28 1.43 -10.13
C LEU A 146 4.20 0.33 -10.22
N GLY A 147 2.94 0.71 -10.42
CA GLY A 147 1.75 -0.16 -10.35
C GLY A 147 1.53 -1.05 -11.57
N GLN A 148 2.49 -1.15 -12.49
CA GLN A 148 2.31 -1.84 -13.78
C GLN A 148 2.48 -3.37 -13.70
N LEU A 149 2.89 -3.89 -12.54
CA LEU A 149 3.22 -5.31 -12.35
C LEU A 149 2.12 -6.12 -11.66
N THR A 150 1.02 -5.49 -11.25
CA THR A 150 -0.08 -6.14 -10.53
C THR A 150 -1.43 -5.76 -11.14
N PRO A 151 -2.48 -6.60 -11.03
CA PRO A 151 -3.81 -6.29 -11.56
C PRO A 151 -4.40 -5.00 -11.01
N LEU A 152 -4.10 -4.69 -9.75
CA LEU A 152 -4.39 -3.40 -9.13
C LEU A 152 -3.10 -2.57 -9.10
N PRO A 153 -3.09 -1.33 -9.64
CA PRO A 153 -1.91 -0.47 -9.64
C PRO A 153 -1.61 0.15 -8.27
N SER A 154 -2.62 0.25 -7.41
CA SER A 154 -2.55 0.80 -6.05
C SER A 154 -3.61 0.12 -5.17
N LEU A 155 -3.39 0.17 -3.85
CA LEU A 155 -4.28 -0.41 -2.84
C LEU A 155 -4.67 0.66 -1.82
N GLU A 156 -5.87 1.21 -1.94
CA GLU A 156 -6.42 2.19 -1.01
C GLU A 156 -7.12 1.46 0.14
N LEU A 157 -6.53 1.49 1.34
CA LEU A 157 -7.00 0.75 2.52
C LEU A 157 -7.30 1.68 3.69
N VAL A 158 -8.40 1.42 4.40
CA VAL A 158 -8.80 2.18 5.58
C VAL A 158 -9.17 1.23 6.73
N LEU A 159 -9.15 1.70 7.98
CA LEU A 159 -9.60 0.89 9.12
C LEU A 159 -11.13 0.83 9.19
N GLU A 160 -11.80 1.95 8.95
CA GLU A 160 -13.25 2.08 9.02
C GLU A 160 -13.75 2.98 7.88
N LYS A 161 -14.96 2.72 7.37
CA LYS A 161 -15.54 3.63 6.38
C LYS A 161 -15.88 4.97 7.05
N PRO A 162 -15.61 6.09 6.38
CA PRO A 162 -15.99 7.40 6.91
C PRO A 162 -17.51 7.46 7.07
N THR A 163 -17.97 7.80 8.27
CA THR A 163 -19.38 8.11 8.53
C THR A 163 -19.60 9.61 8.31
N ALA A 164 -20.80 9.99 7.85
CA ALA A 164 -21.15 11.38 7.50
C ALA A 164 -21.05 12.41 8.67
N ILE A 165 -20.62 11.98 9.86
CA ILE A 165 -20.57 12.76 11.11
C ILE A 165 -19.13 12.82 11.68
N SER A 166 -18.12 12.33 10.95
CA SER A 166 -16.74 12.23 11.46
C SER A 166 -15.89 13.50 11.27
N CYS A 167 -16.49 14.62 10.87
CA CYS A 167 -15.83 15.91 10.68
C CYS A 167 -16.19 16.88 11.81
N ASP A 168 -15.20 17.65 12.26
CA ASP A 168 -15.33 18.71 13.26
C ASP A 168 -16.13 19.91 12.71
N SER A 169 -15.80 20.33 11.49
CA SER A 169 -16.39 21.43 10.72
C SER A 169 -15.75 21.45 9.33
N GLY A 170 -16.21 22.28 8.40
CA GLY A 170 -15.67 22.24 7.03
C GLY A 170 -16.36 21.22 6.14
N ASP A 171 -15.69 20.89 5.03
CA ASP A 171 -16.22 19.99 4.03
C ASP A 171 -15.78 18.54 4.26
N CYS A 172 -16.66 17.78 4.90
CA CYS A 172 -16.43 16.40 5.36
C CYS A 172 -16.05 15.44 4.23
N PHE A 173 -16.35 15.79 2.97
CA PHE A 173 -15.99 14.98 1.83
C PHE A 173 -14.47 14.72 1.76
N TYR A 174 -13.65 15.72 2.10
CA TYR A 174 -12.20 15.58 2.02
C TYR A 174 -11.59 14.75 3.16
N SER A 175 -12.38 14.37 4.16
CA SER A 175 -11.98 13.38 5.16
C SER A 175 -12.18 11.94 4.69
N ASN A 176 -12.93 11.72 3.62
CA ASN A 176 -13.36 10.37 3.22
C ASN A 176 -12.27 9.57 2.52
N THR A 177 -11.27 10.23 1.96
CA THR A 177 -10.15 9.58 1.29
C THR A 177 -8.90 10.45 1.31
N ILE A 178 -7.75 9.80 1.35
CA ILE A 178 -6.41 10.40 1.20
C ILE A 178 -5.85 10.24 -0.22
N SER A 179 -6.57 9.55 -1.11
CA SER A 179 -6.07 9.14 -2.43
C SER A 179 -6.95 9.66 -3.56
N TRP A 180 -6.31 10.34 -4.52
CA TRP A 180 -6.97 11.01 -5.64
C TRP A 180 -6.22 10.74 -6.93
N ARG A 181 -6.89 10.08 -7.87
CA ARG A 181 -6.32 9.73 -9.18
C ARG A 181 -6.00 10.96 -10.01
N ASP A 182 -6.89 11.95 -9.93
CA ASP A 182 -6.80 13.22 -10.63
C ASP A 182 -7.48 14.32 -9.77
N PRO A 183 -7.38 15.61 -10.16
CA PRO A 183 -7.92 16.71 -9.35
C PRO A 183 -9.42 16.64 -9.02
N THR A 184 -10.18 15.76 -9.66
CA THR A 184 -11.64 15.64 -9.50
C THR A 184 -12.10 14.23 -9.13
N THR A 185 -11.22 13.23 -9.17
CA THR A 185 -11.56 11.81 -8.96
C THR A 185 -10.93 11.28 -7.68
N PRO A 186 -11.65 11.30 -6.54
CA PRO A 186 -11.24 10.59 -5.34
C PRO A 186 -11.34 9.07 -5.54
N LEU A 187 -10.50 8.33 -4.82
CA LEU A 187 -10.55 6.87 -4.78
C LEU A 187 -11.20 6.37 -3.48
N GLU A 188 -12.09 5.40 -3.62
CA GLU A 188 -12.71 4.73 -2.46
C GLU A 188 -11.67 3.86 -1.76
N MET A 189 -11.61 3.96 -0.44
CA MET A 189 -10.73 3.15 0.40
C MET A 189 -11.49 1.91 0.90
N GLU A 190 -10.86 0.75 0.81
CA GLU A 190 -11.46 -0.54 1.18
C GLU A 190 -11.11 -0.91 2.63
N PRO A 191 -12.11 -1.09 3.52
CA PRO A 191 -11.88 -1.53 4.89
C PRO A 191 -11.65 -3.04 5.04
N HIS A 192 -12.04 -3.85 4.04
CA HIS A 192 -11.97 -5.30 4.15
C HIS A 192 -10.79 -5.86 3.35
N PRO A 193 -9.70 -6.29 4.00
CA PRO A 193 -8.51 -6.80 3.30
C PRO A 193 -8.82 -8.04 2.46
N ARG A 194 -9.85 -8.82 2.82
CA ARG A 194 -10.33 -9.96 2.02
C ARG A 194 -10.80 -9.53 0.63
N VAL A 195 -11.51 -8.42 0.51
CA VAL A 195 -11.99 -7.91 -0.78
C VAL A 195 -10.82 -7.53 -1.67
N VAL A 196 -9.79 -6.90 -1.10
CA VAL A 196 -8.56 -6.56 -1.85
C VAL A 196 -7.79 -7.81 -2.26
N PHE A 197 -7.65 -8.78 -1.36
CA PHE A 197 -7.01 -10.07 -1.66
C PHE A 197 -7.70 -10.78 -2.82
N GLU A 198 -9.04 -10.87 -2.78
CA GLU A 198 -9.83 -11.49 -3.86
C GLU A 198 -9.72 -10.71 -5.19
N ARG A 199 -9.52 -9.39 -5.18
CA ARG A 199 -9.27 -8.63 -6.41
C ARG A 199 -7.86 -8.84 -6.97
N LEU A 200 -6.87 -9.06 -6.10
CA LEU A 200 -5.47 -9.28 -6.51
C LEU A 200 -5.22 -10.70 -6.99
N PHE A 201 -5.84 -11.68 -6.34
CA PHE A 201 -5.52 -13.09 -6.47
C PHE A 201 -6.73 -13.97 -6.77
N GLY A 202 -7.95 -13.42 -6.75
CA GLY A 202 -9.13 -14.20 -7.07
C GLY A 202 -9.11 -14.61 -8.53
N ASP A 203 -9.43 -15.88 -8.78
CA ASP A 203 -9.77 -16.35 -10.11
C ASP A 203 -10.94 -15.50 -10.59
N GLY A 204 -10.78 -14.79 -11.71
CA GLY A 204 -11.69 -13.78 -12.26
C GLY A 204 -13.11 -14.26 -12.64
N GLY A 205 -13.81 -14.96 -11.75
CA GLY A 205 -15.18 -15.45 -11.90
C GLY A 205 -16.24 -14.54 -11.28
N SER A 206 -17.50 -14.91 -11.47
CA SER A 206 -18.68 -14.20 -10.97
C SER A 206 -18.78 -14.22 -9.43
N ALA A 207 -19.69 -13.42 -8.85
CA ALA A 207 -19.95 -13.46 -7.40
C ALA A 207 -20.41 -14.85 -6.91
N ALA A 208 -21.05 -15.63 -7.78
CA ALA A 208 -21.45 -17.00 -7.49
C ALA A 208 -20.24 -17.95 -7.48
N ASP A 209 -19.31 -17.77 -8.42
CA ASP A 209 -18.06 -18.56 -8.48
C ASP A 209 -17.20 -18.29 -7.24
N ARG A 210 -17.13 -17.02 -6.80
CA ARG A 210 -16.46 -16.64 -5.53
C ARG A 210 -17.10 -17.31 -4.30
N GLN A 211 -18.44 -17.35 -4.21
CA GLN A 211 -19.13 -18.03 -3.10
C GLN A 211 -18.94 -19.55 -3.12
N ALA A 212 -18.81 -20.15 -4.31
CA ALA A 212 -18.51 -21.58 -4.44
C ALA A 212 -17.05 -21.86 -4.03
N GLN A 213 -16.12 -20.99 -4.42
CA GLN A 213 -14.70 -21.14 -4.12
C GLN A 213 -14.39 -20.89 -2.64
N VAL A 214 -15.03 -19.92 -1.98
CA VAL A 214 -14.92 -19.73 -0.51
C VAL A 214 -15.34 -20.99 0.27
N ARG A 215 -16.33 -21.75 -0.24
CA ARG A 215 -16.72 -23.04 0.35
C ARG A 215 -15.68 -24.13 0.10
N GLN A 216 -14.96 -24.07 -1.01
CA GLN A 216 -13.85 -25.00 -1.31
C GLN A 216 -12.56 -24.65 -0.55
N THR A 217 -12.18 -23.36 -0.48
CA THR A 217 -10.98 -22.88 0.21
C THR A 217 -11.13 -22.81 1.73
N GLY A 218 -12.32 -23.03 2.27
CA GLY A 218 -12.53 -23.19 3.71
C GLY A 218 -11.71 -24.33 4.32
N SER A 219 -11.22 -25.25 3.48
CA SER A 219 -10.31 -26.32 3.90
C SER A 219 -9.10 -26.47 2.98
N ILE A 220 -8.20 -25.48 3.04
CA ILE A 220 -6.86 -25.58 2.43
C ILE A 220 -6.07 -26.76 3.03
N LEU A 221 -6.29 -27.08 4.31
CA LEU A 221 -5.68 -28.25 4.95
C LEU A 221 -6.18 -29.56 4.32
N ASP A 222 -7.47 -29.71 4.03
CA ASP A 222 -7.96 -30.95 3.39
C ASP A 222 -7.47 -31.08 1.95
N SER A 223 -7.35 -29.97 1.21
CA SER A 223 -6.79 -29.97 -0.15
C SER A 223 -5.34 -30.45 -0.18
N VAL A 224 -4.49 -29.92 0.71
CA VAL A 224 -3.08 -30.34 0.82
C VAL A 224 -2.96 -31.78 1.33
N THR A 225 -3.86 -32.20 2.22
CA THR A 225 -3.88 -33.58 2.74
C THR A 225 -4.28 -34.59 1.65
N GLN A 226 -5.26 -34.26 0.80
CA GLN A 226 -5.63 -35.10 -0.34
C GLN A 226 -4.52 -35.18 -1.39
N GLU A 227 -3.84 -34.07 -1.67
CA GLU A 227 -2.71 -34.07 -2.62
C GLU A 227 -1.52 -34.88 -2.10
N ALA A 228 -1.20 -34.77 -0.81
CA ALA A 228 -0.18 -35.59 -0.16
C ALA A 228 -0.51 -37.10 -0.23
N LEU A 229 -1.77 -37.47 -0.01
CA LEU A 229 -2.23 -38.86 -0.11
C LEU A 229 -2.24 -39.39 -1.55
N SER A 230 -2.34 -38.52 -2.55
CA SER A 230 -2.30 -38.90 -3.96
C SER A 230 -0.89 -39.19 -4.47
N LEU A 231 0.13 -38.68 -3.81
CA LEU A 231 1.55 -38.88 -4.12
C LEU A 231 2.14 -40.18 -3.54
N GLU A 232 1.38 -40.91 -2.73
CA GLU A 232 1.76 -42.22 -2.18
C GLU A 232 1.32 -43.42 -3.05
N ARG A 233 0.92 -43.20 -4.32
CA ARG A 233 0.65 -44.28 -5.29
C ARG A 233 1.68 -44.37 -6.40
#